data_AF-A0A2T0AK02-F1
#
_entry.id   AF-A0A2T0AK02-F1
#
_cell.length_a   1.000
_cell.length_b   1.000
_cell.length_c   1.000
_cell.angle_alpha   90.00
_cell.angle_beta   90.00
_cell.angle_gamma   90.00
#
_symmetry.space_group_name_H-M   'P 1'
#
loop_
_entity.id
_entity.type
_entity.pdbx_description
1 polymer ?
#
loop_
_entity_poly.entity_id
_entity_poly.type
_entity_poly.pdbx_seq_one_letter_code
_entity_poly.pdbx_strand_id
1 'polypeptide(L)'
;MPGYQTAGQEIEFSLGPRSSLGRFLRDKRTLGLATNLSEASYQEFLEALLAVLRGAGFITYIDGSEGRAIQLRSDCLIWRLGDGTPLEPDPVWSRRIETATSSQVSRTVNAFFRDFYQHTAWHLRDLQAREHTGQVSIKDRQEREKLFKEGKLSCLFCSPTMELGIDIADLNLVHLRNIPPTPANYAQRSGRAGRSGQPALVLSYCGASSGHDQYFFRQPHLMVAGAVAPPRLDLGNEELVKAHVHAIWLAYTGLSLERAIPDILDAENAAANYPLRDNVQAQLNFSQQRFKECFTSCREVLASCGEELSAAEWYSEEWLEMVLRQAPAEFDRAFDRWRQMFATANRQLQEARAIIDRSHVSRAIPREQVEEARQREQEALRQKDLLCCKNTRPEESDFYPYRYLASEGFLPGYNFPRLPLRAYIPKGAEH
;
A
#
# COMPACT_ATOMS: atom_id res chain seq x y z
N MET A 1 20.88 -7.87 18.61
CA MET A 1 19.55 -7.53 18.07
C MET A 1 19.60 -7.76 16.56
N PRO A 2 19.24 -8.95 16.04
CA PRO A 2 18.98 -9.10 14.61
C PRO A 2 17.73 -8.28 14.27
N GLY A 3 17.81 -7.53 13.18
CA GLY A 3 16.82 -6.54 12.78
C GLY A 3 15.43 -7.12 12.56
N TYR A 4 14.43 -6.27 12.79
CA TYR A 4 13.07 -6.47 12.30
C TYR A 4 13.10 -6.73 10.80
N GLN A 5 12.87 -7.99 10.40
CA GLN A 5 12.57 -8.38 9.03
C GLN A 5 11.08 -8.69 8.91
N THR A 6 10.52 -8.27 7.78
CA THR A 6 9.11 -8.27 7.41
C THR A 6 8.40 -9.59 7.67
N ALA A 7 7.18 -9.50 8.24
CA ALA A 7 6.28 -10.63 8.37
C ALA A 7 5.99 -11.23 6.99
N GLY A 8 6.41 -12.48 6.75
CA GLY A 8 6.10 -13.23 5.53
C GLY A 8 7.28 -13.85 4.78
N GLN A 9 8.54 -13.55 5.13
CA GLN A 9 9.67 -14.35 4.63
C GLN A 9 9.83 -15.59 5.52
N GLU A 10 9.52 -16.77 4.98
CA GLU A 10 9.88 -18.03 5.62
C GLU A 10 11.40 -18.09 5.74
N ILE A 11 11.90 -18.19 6.97
CA ILE A 11 13.34 -18.27 7.23
C ILE A 11 13.77 -19.71 6.93
N GLU A 12 14.28 -19.93 5.72
CA GLU A 12 14.85 -21.20 5.32
C GLU A 12 16.32 -21.30 5.78
N PHE A 13 16.68 -22.43 6.40
CA PHE A 13 18.06 -22.74 6.79
C PHE A 13 18.58 -23.93 5.99
N SER A 14 19.77 -23.80 5.40
CA SER A 14 20.40 -24.91 4.69
C SER A 14 20.89 -26.00 5.65
N LEU A 15 20.57 -27.26 5.33
CA LEU A 15 21.11 -28.46 5.99
C LEU A 15 22.36 -29.01 5.28
N GLY A 16 22.90 -28.31 4.28
CA GLY A 16 24.06 -28.77 3.52
C GLY A 16 25.33 -28.91 4.37
N PRO A 17 26.32 -29.72 3.93
CA PRO A 17 27.54 -30.01 4.69
C PRO A 17 28.42 -28.79 5.02
N ARG A 18 28.18 -27.66 4.35
CA ARG A 18 28.89 -26.39 4.53
C ARG A 18 28.09 -25.35 5.32
N SER A 19 26.84 -25.62 5.67
CA SER A 19 26.02 -24.71 6.48
C SER A 19 26.49 -24.68 7.93
N SER A 20 26.03 -23.71 8.71
CA SER A 20 26.38 -23.64 10.14
C SER A 20 25.98 -24.91 10.89
N LEU A 21 24.77 -25.42 10.62
CA LEU A 21 24.28 -26.66 11.23
C LEU A 21 25.04 -27.89 10.70
N GLY A 22 25.33 -27.94 9.40
CA GLY A 22 26.12 -29.03 8.82
C GLY A 22 27.52 -29.10 9.39
N ARG A 23 28.22 -27.97 9.55
CA ARG A 23 29.53 -27.92 10.21
C ARG A 23 29.46 -28.33 11.68
N PHE A 24 28.40 -27.93 12.39
CA PHE A 24 28.18 -28.32 13.78
C PHE A 24 27.99 -29.84 13.92
N LEU A 25 27.14 -30.45 13.11
CA LEU A 25 26.89 -31.90 13.14
C LEU A 25 28.08 -32.74 12.65
N ARG A 26 28.92 -32.19 11.76
CA ARG A 26 30.13 -32.87 11.28
C ARG A 26 31.29 -32.86 12.28
N ASP A 27 31.24 -31.98 13.28
CA ASP A 27 32.28 -31.85 14.29
C ASP A 27 32.26 -33.09 15.19
N LYS A 28 33.41 -33.76 15.30
CA LYS A 28 33.60 -34.95 16.11
C LYS A 28 33.20 -34.74 17.58
N ARG A 29 33.34 -33.51 18.09
CA ARG A 29 32.99 -33.18 19.47
C ARG A 29 31.48 -33.18 19.70
N THR A 30 30.70 -32.82 18.69
CA THR A 30 29.24 -32.74 18.77
C THR A 30 28.61 -34.13 18.92
N LEU A 31 29.10 -35.09 18.14
CA LEU A 31 28.56 -36.46 18.10
C LEU A 31 29.40 -37.48 18.87
N GLY A 32 30.47 -37.06 19.55
CA GLY A 32 31.36 -37.94 20.31
C GLY A 32 32.15 -38.92 19.44
N LEU A 33 32.52 -38.53 18.21
CA LEU A 33 33.21 -39.37 17.24
C LEU A 33 34.75 -39.25 17.37
N ALA A 34 35.49 -40.23 16.84
CA ALA A 34 36.95 -40.18 16.80
C ALA A 34 37.48 -39.13 15.81
N THR A 35 36.80 -38.97 14.68
CA THR A 35 37.14 -38.05 13.58
C THR A 35 35.90 -37.28 13.11
N ASN A 36 36.12 -36.15 12.44
CA ASN A 36 35.04 -35.36 11.85
C ASN A 36 34.40 -36.13 10.69
N LEU A 37 33.09 -35.96 10.49
CA LEU A 37 32.41 -36.58 9.36
C LEU A 37 32.85 -35.96 8.03
N SER A 38 33.14 -36.83 7.06
CA SER A 38 33.32 -36.43 5.66
C SER A 38 32.02 -35.87 5.09
N GLU A 39 32.08 -35.17 3.95
CA GLU A 39 30.85 -34.65 3.30
C GLU A 39 29.91 -35.79 2.87
N ALA A 40 30.47 -36.91 2.38
CA ALA A 40 29.70 -38.09 1.98
C ALA A 40 29.05 -38.78 3.18
N SER A 41 29.82 -39.04 4.24
CA SER A 41 29.30 -39.68 5.46
C SER A 41 28.31 -38.80 6.22
N TYR A 42 28.43 -37.48 6.10
CA TYR A 42 27.45 -36.53 6.65
C TYR A 42 26.09 -36.66 5.96
N GLN A 43 26.07 -36.87 4.65
CA GLN A 43 24.82 -36.99 3.90
C GLN A 43 24.06 -38.25 4.29
N GLU A 44 24.74 -39.39 4.40
CA GLU A 44 24.16 -40.64 4.92
C GLU A 44 23.63 -40.47 6.36
N PHE A 45 24.43 -39.81 7.23
CA PHE A 45 24.02 -39.50 8.60
C PHE A 45 22.78 -38.60 8.64
N LEU A 46 22.75 -37.55 7.83
CA LEU A 46 21.65 -36.60 7.78
C LEU A 46 20.36 -37.29 7.33
N GLU A 47 20.41 -38.11 6.29
CA GLU A 47 19.27 -38.88 5.82
C GLU A 47 18.72 -39.82 6.90
N ALA A 48 19.59 -40.54 7.59
CA ALA A 48 19.21 -41.40 8.71
C ALA A 48 18.59 -40.60 9.87
N LEU A 49 19.19 -39.48 10.25
CA LEU A 49 18.70 -38.61 11.32
C LEU A 49 17.30 -38.07 10.99
N LEU A 50 17.09 -37.59 9.76
CA LEU A 50 15.80 -37.07 9.32
C LEU A 50 14.74 -38.17 9.25
N ALA A 51 15.11 -39.39 8.83
CA ALA A 51 14.19 -40.53 8.86
C ALA A 51 13.72 -40.85 10.28
N VAL A 52 14.63 -40.84 11.27
CA VAL A 52 14.31 -41.06 12.68
C VAL A 52 13.43 -39.94 13.24
N LEU A 53 13.79 -38.68 13.01
CA LEU A 53 13.02 -37.53 13.50
C LEU A 53 11.61 -37.48 12.91
N ARG A 54 11.45 -37.87 11.64
CA ARG A 54 10.15 -38.00 10.98
C ARG A 54 9.37 -39.17 11.56
N GLY A 55 10.01 -40.33 11.74
CA GLY A 55 9.37 -41.51 12.33
C GLY A 55 8.88 -41.25 13.76
N ALA A 56 9.60 -40.45 14.53
CA ALA A 56 9.20 -40.00 15.85
C ALA A 56 8.20 -38.82 15.85
N GLY A 57 7.86 -38.29 14.67
CA GLY A 57 6.85 -37.24 14.51
C GLY A 57 7.30 -35.83 14.86
N PHE A 58 8.60 -35.55 14.95
CA PHE A 58 9.13 -34.21 15.24
C PHE A 58 9.17 -33.29 14.02
N ILE A 59 9.30 -33.85 12.81
CA ILE A 59 9.41 -33.07 11.57
C ILE A 59 8.45 -33.58 10.49
N THR A 60 8.13 -32.70 9.54
CA THR A 60 7.43 -33.04 8.30
C THR A 60 8.18 -32.52 7.09
N TYR A 61 7.97 -33.15 5.93
CA TYR A 61 8.44 -32.61 4.66
C TYR A 61 7.40 -31.66 4.08
N ILE A 62 7.88 -30.54 3.55
CA ILE A 62 7.09 -29.53 2.85
C ILE A 62 7.77 -29.20 1.52
N ASP A 63 7.04 -28.57 0.61
CA ASP A 63 7.61 -28.00 -0.61
C ASP A 63 8.19 -26.62 -0.24
N GLY A 64 9.50 -26.46 -0.41
CA GLY A 64 10.25 -25.23 -0.17
C GLY A 64 10.78 -24.62 -1.47
N SER A 65 11.49 -23.49 -1.34
CA SER A 65 11.93 -22.66 -2.47
C SER A 65 12.82 -23.39 -3.51
N GLU A 66 13.72 -24.27 -3.05
CA GLU A 66 14.67 -25.04 -3.87
C GLU A 66 14.29 -26.54 -3.97
N GLY A 67 13.05 -26.91 -3.65
CA GLY A 67 12.56 -28.30 -3.71
C GLY A 67 12.04 -28.81 -2.37
N ARG A 68 12.47 -29.99 -1.92
CA ARG A 68 11.95 -30.59 -0.67
C ARG A 68 12.58 -29.92 0.57
N ALA A 69 11.77 -29.24 1.37
CA ALA A 69 12.15 -28.63 2.64
C ALA A 69 11.60 -29.43 3.85
N ILE A 70 12.07 -29.06 5.04
CA ILE A 70 11.76 -29.75 6.29
C ILE A 70 11.24 -28.72 7.29
N GLN A 71 10.09 -29.03 7.90
CA GLN A 71 9.47 -28.18 8.91
C GLN A 71 9.44 -28.90 10.26
N LEU A 72 9.91 -28.23 11.30
CA LEU A 72 9.72 -28.66 12.68
C LEU A 72 8.25 -28.49 13.07
N ARG A 73 7.67 -29.53 13.65
CA ARG A 73 6.31 -29.49 14.16
C ARG A 73 6.23 -28.63 15.41
N SER A 74 5.48 -27.54 15.38
CA SER A 74 5.38 -26.64 16.54
C SER A 74 4.69 -27.29 17.74
N ASP A 75 3.82 -28.27 17.50
CA ASP A 75 3.09 -29.00 18.53
C ASP A 75 3.94 -30.03 19.29
N CYS A 76 5.15 -30.33 18.82
CA CYS A 76 6.11 -31.16 19.57
C CYS A 76 7.03 -30.34 20.49
N LEU A 77 6.95 -29.01 20.45
CA LEU A 77 7.76 -28.13 21.30
C LEU A 77 7.25 -28.13 22.73
N ILE A 78 8.14 -28.51 23.67
CA ILE A 78 7.86 -28.46 25.10
C ILE A 78 8.43 -27.16 25.67
N TRP A 79 7.54 -26.25 26.04
CA TRP A 79 7.91 -25.05 26.77
C TRP A 79 8.12 -25.39 28.25
N ARG A 80 9.33 -25.14 28.75
CA ARG A 80 9.67 -25.30 30.17
C ARG A 80 9.87 -23.93 30.79
N LEU A 81 9.37 -23.76 32.01
CA LEU A 81 9.60 -22.55 32.78
C LEU A 81 11.11 -22.43 33.05
N GLY A 82 11.71 -21.33 32.58
CA GLY A 82 13.09 -20.99 32.94
C GLY A 82 13.16 -20.43 34.36
N ASP A 83 14.29 -20.63 35.02
CA ASP A 83 14.59 -20.10 36.36
C ASP A 83 15.10 -18.64 36.33
N GLY A 84 15.07 -17.99 35.16
CA GLY A 84 15.58 -16.64 34.97
C GLY A 84 17.09 -16.59 34.75
N THR A 85 17.78 -17.73 34.69
CA THR A 85 19.16 -17.81 34.24
C THR A 85 19.22 -17.87 32.70
N PRO A 86 20.23 -17.25 32.08
CA PRO A 86 20.40 -17.32 30.63
C PRO A 86 20.85 -18.73 30.25
N LEU A 87 20.20 -19.31 29.24
CA LEU A 87 20.65 -20.56 28.65
C LEU A 87 22.06 -20.40 28.08
N GLU A 88 22.80 -21.52 28.06
CA GLU A 88 24.08 -21.61 27.38
C GLU A 88 23.96 -21.11 25.92
N PRO A 89 24.99 -20.42 25.39
CA PRO A 89 24.96 -19.92 24.02
C PRO A 89 24.65 -21.05 23.04
N ASP A 90 23.73 -20.79 22.11
CA ASP A 90 23.40 -21.76 21.06
C ASP A 90 24.67 -22.23 20.33
N PRO A 91 25.01 -23.53 20.36
CA PRO A 91 26.31 -23.99 19.90
C PRO A 91 26.49 -23.93 18.37
N VAL A 92 25.41 -23.73 17.61
CA VAL A 92 25.41 -23.65 16.15
C VAL A 92 25.63 -22.21 15.68
N TRP A 93 24.93 -21.25 16.29
CA TRP A 93 24.93 -19.85 15.83
C TRP A 93 25.78 -18.90 16.69
N SER A 94 26.15 -19.28 17.91
CA SER A 94 26.95 -18.44 18.80
C SER A 94 28.47 -18.49 18.55
N ARG A 95 28.98 -19.52 17.85
CA ARG A 95 30.41 -19.74 17.52
C ARG A 95 31.10 -18.59 16.77
N ARG A 96 30.37 -17.63 16.21
CA ARG A 96 30.97 -16.45 15.53
C ARG A 96 31.53 -15.39 16.49
N ILE A 97 31.37 -15.54 17.81
CA ILE A 97 31.71 -14.51 18.82
C ILE A 97 32.84 -14.96 19.79
N GLU A 98 33.48 -16.10 19.55
CA GLU A 98 34.64 -16.53 20.35
C GLU A 98 35.96 -15.97 19.76
N THR A 99 36.23 -14.69 20.01
CA THR A 99 37.61 -14.16 19.97
C THR A 99 38.30 -14.48 21.30
N ALA A 100 39.61 -14.75 21.28
CA ALA A 100 40.41 -15.20 22.42
C ALA A 100 40.40 -14.26 23.67
N THR A 101 39.77 -13.09 23.59
CA THR A 101 39.56 -12.13 24.69
C THR A 101 38.18 -12.19 25.33
N SER A 102 37.24 -13.04 24.87
CA SER A 102 35.86 -13.10 25.38
C SER A 102 35.61 -14.17 26.45
N SER A 103 36.68 -14.64 27.13
CA SER A 103 36.51 -15.42 28.35
C SER A 103 35.82 -14.57 29.42
N GLN A 104 34.60 -14.97 29.79
CA GLN A 104 33.83 -14.51 30.97
C GLN A 104 33.04 -13.19 30.90
N VAL A 105 32.40 -12.84 29.77
CA VAL A 105 31.19 -12.00 29.91
C VAL A 105 30.01 -12.94 30.14
N SER A 106 29.65 -13.15 31.41
CA SER A 106 28.39 -13.78 31.78
C SER A 106 27.27 -12.99 31.11
N ARG A 107 26.60 -13.60 30.12
CA ARG A 107 25.42 -12.98 29.53
C ARG A 107 24.41 -12.82 30.65
N THR A 108 24.05 -11.62 31.04
CA THR A 108 22.95 -11.42 31.99
C THR A 108 21.64 -11.39 31.21
N VAL A 109 20.61 -12.09 31.67
CA VAL A 109 19.26 -11.91 31.14
C VAL A 109 18.90 -10.43 31.26
N ASN A 110 18.34 -9.84 30.21
CA ASN A 110 17.93 -8.45 30.23
C ASN A 110 16.83 -8.28 31.31
N ALA A 111 17.19 -7.62 32.41
CA ALA A 111 16.33 -7.47 33.58
C ALA A 111 14.98 -6.85 33.21
N PHE A 112 14.97 -5.86 32.32
CA PHE A 112 13.74 -5.24 31.84
C PHE A 112 12.79 -6.25 31.20
N PHE A 113 13.27 -7.08 30.26
CA PHE A 113 12.40 -8.05 29.60
C PHE A 113 11.94 -9.16 30.54
N ARG A 114 12.82 -9.64 31.42
CA ARG A 114 12.44 -10.62 32.45
C ARG A 114 11.31 -10.08 33.32
N ASP A 115 11.51 -8.91 33.90
CA ASP A 115 10.55 -8.29 34.82
C ASP A 115 9.25 -7.93 34.08
N PHE A 116 9.36 -7.45 32.82
CA PHE A 116 8.21 -7.20 31.96
C PHE A 116 7.39 -8.46 31.71
N TYR A 117 8.01 -9.58 31.30
CA TYR A 117 7.28 -10.81 31.02
C TYR A 117 6.77 -11.52 32.29
N GLN A 118 7.44 -11.36 33.43
CA GLN A 118 7.02 -11.93 34.71
C GLN A 118 5.86 -11.17 35.37
N HIS A 119 5.80 -9.85 35.20
CA HIS A 119 4.84 -9.02 35.95
C HIS A 119 3.92 -8.22 35.03
N THR A 120 4.47 -7.52 34.04
CA THR A 120 3.73 -6.55 33.24
C THR A 120 2.92 -7.17 32.11
N ALA A 121 3.47 -8.16 31.41
CA ALA A 121 2.88 -8.74 30.20
C ALA A 121 1.50 -9.35 30.46
N TRP A 122 1.26 -9.88 31.66
CA TRP A 122 -0.03 -10.41 32.07
C TRP A 122 -1.14 -9.34 32.02
N HIS A 123 -0.82 -8.11 32.39
CA HIS A 123 -1.76 -6.99 32.35
C HIS A 123 -2.02 -6.48 30.93
N LEU A 124 -1.18 -6.84 29.95
CA LEU A 124 -1.28 -6.40 28.57
C LEU A 124 -1.91 -7.45 27.64
N ARG A 125 -2.24 -8.65 28.14
CA ARG A 125 -2.68 -9.80 27.33
C ARG A 125 -3.94 -9.53 26.50
N ASP A 126 -4.83 -8.66 27.01
CA ASP A 126 -6.11 -8.34 26.41
C ASP A 126 -6.04 -7.09 25.51
N LEU A 127 -4.87 -6.42 25.45
CA LEU A 127 -4.67 -5.26 24.59
C LEU A 127 -4.59 -5.70 23.13
N GLN A 128 -5.55 -5.22 22.35
CA GLN A 128 -5.58 -5.46 20.92
C GLN A 128 -5.29 -4.17 20.16
N ALA A 129 -4.53 -4.31 19.07
CA ALA A 129 -4.27 -3.24 18.14
C ALA A 129 -4.67 -3.63 16.71
N ARG A 130 -5.18 -2.67 15.95
CA ARG A 130 -5.53 -2.83 14.54
C ARG A 130 -5.10 -1.60 13.75
N GLU A 131 -4.90 -1.79 12.45
CA GLU A 131 -4.60 -0.68 11.55
C GLU A 131 -5.88 0.04 11.08
N HIS A 132 -5.72 1.31 10.73
CA HIS A 132 -6.73 2.13 10.08
C HIS A 132 -6.04 2.90 8.95
N THR A 133 -6.00 2.30 7.77
CA THR A 133 -5.32 2.83 6.59
C THR A 133 -6.26 2.80 5.39
N GLY A 134 -5.90 3.50 4.32
CA GLY A 134 -6.68 3.49 3.07
C GLY A 134 -6.70 2.14 2.36
N GLN A 135 -5.86 1.18 2.78
CA GLN A 135 -5.81 -0.18 2.25
C GLN A 135 -6.81 -1.12 2.94
N VAL A 136 -7.39 -0.69 4.06
CA VAL A 136 -8.38 -1.46 4.80
C VAL A 136 -9.77 -1.18 4.20
N SER A 137 -10.56 -2.25 4.03
CA SER A 137 -11.93 -2.12 3.52
C SER A 137 -12.76 -1.16 4.39
N ILE A 138 -13.74 -0.46 3.78
CA ILE A 138 -14.62 0.44 4.54
C ILE A 138 -15.33 -0.30 5.66
N LYS A 139 -15.83 -1.52 5.40
CA LYS A 139 -16.52 -2.34 6.40
C LYS A 139 -15.63 -2.63 7.61
N ASP A 140 -14.38 -3.00 7.37
CA ASP A 140 -13.44 -3.29 8.47
C ASP A 140 -13.04 -2.02 9.20
N ARG A 141 -12.90 -0.88 8.51
CA ARG A 141 -12.64 0.42 9.13
C ARG A 141 -13.78 0.82 10.07
N GLN A 142 -15.02 0.75 9.61
CA GLN A 142 -16.22 1.06 10.40
C GLN A 142 -16.33 0.16 11.64
N GLU A 143 -16.08 -1.14 11.49
CA GLU A 143 -16.10 -2.07 12.63
C GLU A 143 -14.98 -1.73 13.63
N ARG A 144 -13.77 -1.44 13.15
CA ARG A 144 -12.63 -1.04 14.00
C ARG A 144 -12.89 0.28 14.72
N GLU A 145 -13.46 1.27 14.05
CA GLU A 145 -13.88 2.54 14.64
C GLU A 145 -14.91 2.31 15.76
N LYS A 146 -15.91 1.46 15.51
CA LYS A 146 -16.91 1.09 16.50
C LYS A 146 -16.28 0.40 17.71
N LEU A 147 -15.46 -0.63 17.49
CA LEU A 147 -14.80 -1.38 18.57
C LEU A 147 -13.86 -0.47 19.39
N PHE A 148 -13.21 0.50 18.74
CA PHE A 148 -12.36 1.49 19.40
C PHE A 148 -13.18 2.47 20.24
N LYS A 149 -14.31 2.97 19.71
CA LYS A 149 -15.25 3.85 20.42
C LYS A 149 -15.87 3.16 21.64
N GLU A 150 -16.12 1.85 21.55
CA GLU A 150 -16.61 1.01 22.66
C GLU A 150 -15.53 0.60 23.67
N GLY A 151 -14.26 0.96 23.44
CA GLY A 151 -13.13 0.58 24.30
C GLY A 151 -12.72 -0.90 24.21
N LYS A 152 -13.30 -1.67 23.29
CA LYS A 152 -12.95 -3.09 23.03
C LYS A 152 -11.66 -3.23 22.24
N LEU A 153 -11.33 -2.23 21.43
CA LEU A 153 -10.05 -2.11 20.77
C LEU A 153 -9.24 -1.04 21.50
N SER A 154 -8.09 -1.43 22.04
CA SER A 154 -7.29 -0.54 22.90
C SER A 154 -6.38 0.41 22.10
N CYS A 155 -6.05 0.06 20.86
CA CYS A 155 -5.12 0.82 20.03
C CYS A 155 -5.47 0.76 18.54
N LEU A 156 -5.41 1.92 17.87
CA LEU A 156 -5.50 2.03 16.42
C LEU A 156 -4.22 2.64 15.84
N PHE A 157 -3.70 2.01 14.79
CA PHE A 157 -2.57 2.52 14.02
C PHE A 157 -3.10 3.20 12.75
N CYS A 158 -3.06 4.53 12.73
CA CYS A 158 -3.75 5.31 11.72
C CYS A 158 -2.77 5.91 10.71
N SER A 159 -3.18 5.93 9.43
CA SER A 159 -2.62 6.87 8.46
C SER A 159 -3.34 8.24 8.58
N PRO A 160 -3.16 9.20 7.63
CA PRO A 160 -3.97 10.43 7.61
C PRO A 160 -5.49 10.21 7.53
N THR A 161 -5.95 8.97 7.36
CA THR A 161 -7.37 8.59 7.35
C THR A 161 -8.13 8.97 8.62
N MET A 162 -7.45 9.22 9.75
CA MET A 162 -8.08 9.71 10.99
C MET A 162 -7.79 11.18 11.30
N GLU A 163 -7.15 11.92 10.38
CA GLU A 163 -7.00 13.37 10.50
C GLU A 163 -8.32 14.10 10.24
N LEU A 164 -9.09 13.65 9.26
CA LEU A 164 -10.35 14.28 8.83
C LEU A 164 -11.59 13.54 9.37
N GLY A 165 -12.55 14.30 9.91
CA GLY A 165 -13.98 13.93 9.89
C GLY A 165 -14.50 12.79 10.79
N ILE A 166 -13.67 11.97 11.43
CA ILE A 166 -14.16 10.87 12.27
C ILE A 166 -14.45 11.37 13.70
N ASP A 167 -15.66 11.10 14.19
CA ASP A 167 -16.08 11.34 15.58
C ASP A 167 -15.64 10.20 16.49
N ILE A 168 -14.39 10.31 16.94
CA ILE A 168 -13.78 9.37 17.87
C ILE A 168 -14.03 9.90 19.29
N ALA A 169 -14.44 9.01 20.21
CA ALA A 169 -14.53 9.34 21.63
C ALA A 169 -13.18 9.88 22.14
N ASP A 170 -13.22 10.73 23.16
CA ASP A 170 -12.05 11.47 23.68
C ASP A 170 -10.88 10.53 23.97
N LEU A 171 -9.76 10.74 23.26
CA LEU A 171 -8.57 9.92 23.43
C LEU A 171 -7.77 10.37 24.64
N ASN A 172 -7.33 9.41 25.45
CA ASN A 172 -6.38 9.68 26.53
C ASN A 172 -4.93 9.77 26.03
N LEU A 173 -4.62 9.14 24.89
CA LEU A 173 -3.27 9.08 24.35
C LEU A 173 -3.26 9.15 22.83
N VAL A 174 -2.43 10.03 22.29
CA VAL A 174 -2.09 10.09 20.85
C VAL A 174 -0.59 9.93 20.71
N HIS A 175 -0.18 8.90 19.99
CA HIS A 175 1.23 8.64 19.68
C HIS A 175 1.50 8.92 18.19
N LEU A 176 2.29 9.96 17.94
CA LEU A 176 2.75 10.37 16.62
C LEU A 176 4.10 9.72 16.36
N ARG A 177 4.13 8.73 15.46
CA ARG A 177 5.37 8.00 15.11
C ARG A 177 6.48 8.92 14.58
N ASN A 178 6.12 9.98 13.87
CA ASN A 178 7.04 11.01 13.39
C ASN A 178 6.43 12.38 13.69
N ILE A 179 7.24 13.43 13.66
CA ILE A 179 6.71 14.80 13.74
C ILE A 179 5.85 15.08 12.50
N PRO A 180 4.60 15.57 12.66
CA PRO A 180 3.75 15.94 11.53
C PRO A 180 4.39 17.02 10.65
N PRO A 181 4.10 17.05 9.34
CA PRO A 181 4.77 17.97 8.42
C PRO A 181 4.57 19.46 8.74
N THR A 182 3.42 19.80 9.33
CA THR A 182 3.08 21.19 9.68
C THR A 182 2.41 21.27 11.06
N PRO A 183 2.44 22.44 11.72
CA PRO A 183 1.67 22.71 12.94
C PRO A 183 0.17 22.44 12.79
N ALA A 184 -0.39 22.66 11.59
CA ALA A 184 -1.79 22.36 11.31
C ALA A 184 -2.10 20.87 11.43
N ASN A 185 -1.26 20.01 10.82
CA ASN A 185 -1.40 18.55 10.96
C ASN A 185 -1.20 18.11 12.42
N TYR A 186 -0.25 18.73 13.12
CA TYR A 186 -0.04 18.43 14.54
C TYR A 186 -1.29 18.75 15.37
N ALA A 187 -1.84 19.97 15.25
CA ALA A 187 -3.03 20.40 15.97
C ALA A 187 -4.26 19.51 15.66
N GLN A 188 -4.45 19.11 14.40
CA GLN A 188 -5.54 18.21 14.02
C GLN A 188 -5.41 16.82 14.63
N ARG A 189 -4.20 16.26 14.66
CA ARG A 189 -3.94 14.93 15.21
C ARG A 189 -3.96 14.93 16.74
N SER A 190 -3.30 15.91 17.36
CA SER A 190 -3.19 16.04 18.81
C SER A 190 -4.51 16.46 19.46
N GLY A 191 -5.31 17.30 18.80
CA GLY A 191 -6.64 17.74 19.24
C GLY A 191 -7.72 16.64 19.24
N ARG A 192 -7.36 15.40 18.86
CA ARG A 192 -8.18 14.21 19.09
C ARG A 192 -8.10 13.72 20.54
N ALA A 193 -7.04 14.08 21.23
CA ALA A 193 -6.85 13.77 22.63
C ALA A 193 -7.40 14.88 23.52
N GLY A 194 -7.92 14.52 24.70
CA GLY A 194 -8.22 15.48 25.77
C GLY A 194 -9.37 16.44 25.48
N ARG A 195 -10.39 16.04 24.70
CA ARG A 195 -11.63 16.82 24.65
C ARG A 195 -12.40 16.68 25.97
N SER A 196 -13.39 17.54 26.16
CA SER A 196 -14.21 17.59 27.38
C SER A 196 -13.43 17.86 28.68
N GLY A 197 -12.21 18.40 28.58
CA GLY A 197 -11.37 18.75 29.74
C GLY A 197 -10.66 17.56 30.41
N GLN A 198 -10.70 16.36 29.81
CA GLN A 198 -9.96 15.20 30.32
C GLN A 198 -8.45 15.36 30.04
N PRO A 199 -7.58 14.96 30.98
CA PRO A 199 -6.15 14.95 30.73
C PRO A 199 -5.81 13.96 29.61
N ALA A 200 -4.93 14.38 28.71
CA ALA A 200 -4.44 13.53 27.63
C ALA A 200 -2.93 13.69 27.41
N LEU A 201 -2.31 12.61 26.95
CA LEU A 201 -0.90 12.55 26.63
C LEU A 201 -0.70 12.50 25.11
N VAL A 202 0.01 13.50 24.58
CA VAL A 202 0.44 13.51 23.18
C VAL A 202 1.94 13.22 23.14
N LEU A 203 2.32 12.08 22.58
CA LEU A 203 3.71 11.66 22.43
C LEU A 203 4.10 11.78 20.97
N SER A 204 5.14 12.57 20.67
CA SER A 204 5.75 12.60 19.34
C SER A 204 7.13 11.96 19.38
N TYR A 205 7.33 10.94 18.56
CA TYR A 205 8.65 10.36 18.34
C TYR A 205 9.38 11.14 17.22
N CYS A 206 10.65 11.43 17.45
CA CYS A 206 11.52 12.11 16.49
C CYS A 206 12.60 11.14 16.00
N GLY A 207 12.59 10.82 14.70
CA GLY A 207 13.62 9.98 14.11
C GLY A 207 15.00 10.66 14.13
N ALA A 208 16.04 9.92 14.56
CA ALA A 208 17.42 10.44 14.59
C ALA A 208 17.94 10.83 13.19
N SER A 209 17.47 10.16 12.14
CA SER A 209 17.86 10.39 10.75
C SER A 209 17.00 11.41 9.99
N SER A 210 15.93 11.93 10.59
CA SER A 210 15.04 12.91 9.94
C SER A 210 15.45 14.33 10.31
N GLY A 211 15.96 15.10 9.33
CA GLY A 211 16.33 16.50 9.55
C GLY A 211 15.15 17.36 10.05
N HIS A 212 13.96 17.11 9.52
CA HIS A 212 12.70 17.73 9.96
C HIS A 212 12.39 17.42 11.43
N ASP A 213 12.46 16.15 11.83
CA ASP A 213 12.16 15.75 13.20
C ASP A 213 13.18 16.30 14.18
N GLN A 214 14.47 16.31 13.81
CA GLN A 214 15.55 16.86 14.64
C GLN A 214 15.46 18.39 14.78
N TYR A 215 14.93 19.09 13.78
CA TYR A 215 14.63 20.52 13.88
C TYR A 215 13.55 20.78 14.94
N PHE A 216 12.40 20.10 14.85
CA PHE A 216 11.31 20.26 15.81
C PHE A 216 11.58 19.64 17.18
N PHE A 217 12.46 18.64 17.28
CA PHE A 217 12.95 18.15 18.56
C PHE A 217 13.72 19.22 19.34
N ARG A 218 14.52 20.03 18.64
CA ARG A 218 15.25 21.17 19.24
C ARG A 218 14.37 22.39 19.47
N GLN A 219 13.32 22.57 18.68
CA GLN A 219 12.41 23.71 18.73
C GLN A 219 10.93 23.27 18.82
N PRO A 220 10.51 22.58 19.91
CA PRO A 220 9.19 21.98 19.99
C PRO A 220 8.04 23.00 19.97
N HIS A 221 8.28 24.21 20.49
CA HIS A 221 7.30 25.29 20.51
C HIS A 221 6.82 25.69 19.11
N LEU A 222 7.66 25.56 18.07
CA LEU A 222 7.27 25.87 16.70
C LEU A 222 6.27 24.88 16.10
N MET A 223 6.22 23.65 16.63
CA MET A 223 5.24 22.64 16.21
C MET A 223 3.97 22.71 17.08
N VAL A 224 4.14 22.82 18.40
CA VAL A 224 3.03 22.79 19.36
C VAL A 224 2.24 24.10 19.38
N ALA A 225 2.93 25.23 19.33
CA ALA A 225 2.34 26.57 19.33
C ALA A 225 2.52 27.28 17.97
N GLY A 226 2.90 26.53 16.93
CA GLY A 226 3.07 27.06 15.58
C GLY A 226 1.77 27.60 15.00
N ALA A 227 1.86 28.66 14.20
CA ALA A 227 0.70 29.24 13.54
C ALA A 227 0.09 28.25 12.55
N VAL A 228 -1.20 27.97 12.71
CA VAL A 228 -2.00 27.29 11.69
C VAL A 228 -2.35 28.33 10.63
N ALA A 229 -1.62 28.31 9.51
CA ALA A 229 -1.94 29.18 8.39
C ALA A 229 -3.34 28.83 7.85
N PRO A 230 -4.21 29.81 7.59
CA PRO A 230 -5.47 29.54 6.93
C PRO A 230 -5.21 28.93 5.55
N PRO A 231 -6.00 27.93 5.12
CA PRO A 231 -5.88 27.40 3.76
C PRO A 231 -6.11 28.55 2.79
N ARG A 232 -5.19 28.71 1.84
CA ARG A 232 -5.35 29.66 0.74
C ARG A 232 -5.97 28.91 -0.42
N LEU A 233 -7.09 29.42 -0.91
CA LEU A 233 -7.64 29.01 -2.20
C LEU A 233 -7.02 29.93 -3.25
N ASP A 234 -6.48 29.36 -4.30
CA ASP A 234 -5.96 30.12 -5.44
C ASP A 234 -7.03 30.12 -6.53
N LEU A 235 -7.93 31.10 -6.45
CA LEU A 235 -9.01 31.27 -7.44
C LEU A 235 -8.51 31.91 -8.74
N GLY A 236 -7.24 32.36 -8.78
CA GLY A 236 -6.55 32.77 -9.99
C GLY A 236 -6.05 31.60 -10.85
N ASN A 237 -6.15 30.37 -10.36
CA ASN A 237 -5.77 29.18 -11.11
C ASN A 237 -6.85 28.78 -12.15
N GLU A 238 -6.57 29.06 -13.43
CA GLU A 238 -7.48 28.75 -14.54
C GLU A 238 -7.89 27.26 -14.58
N GLU A 239 -6.95 26.33 -14.35
CA GLU A 239 -7.25 24.90 -14.43
C GLU A 239 -8.24 24.46 -13.34
N LEU A 240 -8.13 25.02 -12.14
CA LEU A 240 -9.04 24.74 -11.03
C LEU A 240 -10.46 25.21 -11.38
N VAL A 241 -10.59 26.43 -11.89
CA VAL A 241 -11.88 27.03 -12.26
C VAL A 241 -12.50 26.30 -13.45
N LYS A 242 -11.70 25.99 -14.47
CA LYS A 242 -12.11 25.24 -15.65
C LYS A 242 -12.67 23.86 -15.28
N ALA A 243 -12.01 23.13 -14.38
CA ALA A 243 -12.51 21.83 -13.90
C ALA A 243 -13.88 21.93 -13.22
N HIS A 244 -14.14 23.01 -12.47
CA HIS A 244 -15.46 23.24 -11.86
C HIS A 244 -16.51 23.63 -12.91
N VAL A 245 -16.16 24.43 -13.91
CA VAL A 245 -17.04 24.71 -15.06
C VAL A 245 -17.42 23.42 -15.79
N HIS A 246 -16.46 22.52 -16.04
CA HIS A 246 -16.73 21.21 -16.62
C HIS A 246 -17.64 20.34 -15.74
N ALA A 247 -17.52 20.41 -14.41
CA ALA A 247 -18.40 19.69 -13.50
C ALA A 247 -19.85 20.19 -13.60
N ILE A 248 -20.06 21.51 -13.68
CA ILE A 248 -21.38 22.11 -13.91
C ILE A 248 -21.90 21.69 -15.29
N TRP A 249 -21.08 21.80 -16.33
CA TRP A 249 -21.44 21.35 -17.67
C TRP A 249 -21.86 19.88 -17.70
N LEU A 250 -21.10 19.00 -17.05
CA LEU A 250 -21.42 17.57 -16.96
C LEU A 250 -22.73 17.32 -16.21
N ALA A 251 -23.00 18.04 -15.13
CA ALA A 251 -24.29 17.95 -14.45
C ALA A 251 -25.44 18.36 -15.39
N TYR A 252 -25.21 19.40 -16.20
CA TYR A 252 -26.16 19.83 -17.21
C TYR A 252 -26.29 18.87 -18.39
N THR A 253 -25.39 17.91 -18.66
CA THR A 253 -25.62 16.89 -19.70
C THR A 253 -26.64 15.84 -19.25
N GLY A 254 -26.73 15.60 -17.94
CA GLY A 254 -27.51 14.51 -17.35
C GLY A 254 -26.90 13.12 -17.56
N LEU A 255 -25.64 13.07 -18.01
CA LEU A 255 -24.91 11.83 -18.26
C LEU A 255 -24.53 11.16 -16.93
N SER A 256 -24.95 9.91 -16.77
CA SER A 256 -24.42 9.02 -15.74
C SER A 256 -23.14 8.37 -16.26
N LEU A 257 -22.02 8.56 -15.55
CA LEU A 257 -20.74 7.94 -15.92
C LEU A 257 -20.62 6.47 -15.50
N GLU A 258 -21.68 5.88 -14.95
CA GLU A 258 -21.77 4.47 -14.57
C GLU A 258 -20.57 3.97 -13.71
N ARG A 259 -20.07 2.75 -13.96
CA ARG A 259 -19.09 2.07 -13.11
C ARG A 259 -17.72 1.92 -13.76
N ALA A 260 -17.65 1.87 -15.09
CA ALA A 260 -16.41 1.64 -15.80
C ALA A 260 -16.33 2.45 -17.11
N ILE A 261 -15.10 2.73 -17.54
CA ILE A 261 -14.85 3.49 -18.78
C ILE A 261 -15.46 2.81 -20.03
N PRO A 262 -15.50 1.47 -20.17
CA PRO A 262 -16.23 0.81 -21.26
C PRO A 262 -17.75 1.02 -21.29
N ASP A 263 -18.35 1.58 -20.23
CA ASP A 263 -19.76 2.02 -20.24
C ASP A 263 -19.91 3.36 -20.99
N ILE A 264 -18.81 4.11 -21.14
CA ILE A 264 -18.73 5.43 -21.76
C ILE A 264 -18.15 5.33 -23.18
N LEU A 265 -17.11 4.50 -23.34
CA LEU A 265 -16.41 4.27 -24.60
C LEU A 265 -16.81 2.94 -25.23
N ASP A 266 -16.84 2.91 -26.56
CA ASP A 266 -16.92 1.67 -27.32
C ASP A 266 -15.53 0.99 -27.34
N ALA A 267 -15.28 0.17 -26.32
CA ALA A 267 -14.03 -0.58 -26.17
C ALA A 267 -13.84 -1.70 -27.23
N GLU A 268 -14.85 -1.99 -28.06
CA GLU A 268 -14.78 -3.01 -29.10
C GLU A 268 -14.32 -2.42 -30.44
N ASN A 269 -14.55 -1.13 -30.67
CA ASN A 269 -14.21 -0.44 -31.91
C ASN A 269 -12.78 0.14 -31.89
N ALA A 270 -11.79 -0.75 -32.00
CA ALA A 270 -10.38 -0.36 -32.10
C ALA A 270 -10.07 0.45 -33.38
N ALA A 271 -10.83 0.26 -34.46
CA ALA A 271 -10.62 0.95 -35.73
C ALA A 271 -10.89 2.46 -35.65
N ALA A 272 -11.89 2.86 -34.84
CA ALA A 272 -12.21 4.25 -34.54
C ALA A 272 -11.55 4.77 -33.24
N ASN A 273 -10.48 4.11 -32.78
CA ASN A 273 -9.75 4.46 -31.56
C ASN A 273 -10.64 4.52 -30.29
N TYR A 274 -11.54 3.55 -30.12
CA TYR A 274 -12.45 3.47 -28.97
C TYR A 274 -13.24 4.78 -28.73
N PRO A 275 -14.14 5.12 -29.66
CA PRO A 275 -14.90 6.37 -29.60
C PRO A 275 -15.86 6.36 -28.42
N LEU A 276 -16.38 7.54 -28.03
CA LEU A 276 -17.54 7.62 -27.15
C LEU A 276 -18.70 6.83 -27.74
N ARG A 277 -19.49 6.14 -26.91
CA ARG A 277 -20.70 5.46 -27.36
C ARG A 277 -21.74 6.46 -27.87
N ASP A 278 -22.56 6.06 -28.83
CA ASP A 278 -23.56 6.93 -29.48
C ASP A 278 -24.53 7.58 -28.48
N ASN A 279 -24.96 6.83 -27.46
CA ASN A 279 -25.83 7.34 -26.40
C ASN A 279 -25.16 8.44 -25.56
N VAL A 280 -23.85 8.34 -25.35
CA VAL A 280 -23.05 9.35 -24.64
C VAL A 280 -22.90 10.58 -25.54
N GLN A 281 -22.44 10.39 -26.78
CA GLN A 281 -22.26 11.49 -27.74
C GLN A 281 -23.55 12.31 -27.94
N ALA A 282 -24.70 11.65 -28.03
CA ALA A 282 -25.99 12.32 -28.16
C ALA A 282 -26.32 13.23 -26.96
N GLN A 283 -25.90 12.87 -25.75
CA GLN A 283 -26.15 13.65 -24.53
C GLN A 283 -25.17 14.82 -24.34
N LEU A 284 -23.99 14.79 -24.96
CA LEU A 284 -23.01 15.87 -24.85
C LEU A 284 -23.41 17.12 -25.65
N ASN A 285 -24.25 16.95 -26.68
CA ASN A 285 -24.67 18.04 -27.55
C ASN A 285 -25.84 18.82 -26.93
N PHE A 286 -25.57 20.04 -26.48
CA PHE A 286 -26.60 20.90 -25.91
C PHE A 286 -27.51 21.52 -26.97
N SER A 287 -28.79 21.62 -26.62
CA SER A 287 -29.67 22.58 -27.30
C SER A 287 -29.24 24.00 -26.95
N GLN A 288 -29.59 24.97 -27.80
CA GLN A 288 -29.26 26.38 -27.54
C GLN A 288 -29.82 26.88 -26.20
N GLN A 289 -30.99 26.37 -25.80
CA GLN A 289 -31.61 26.68 -24.51
C GLN A 289 -30.79 26.13 -23.34
N ARG A 290 -30.42 24.84 -23.41
CA ARG A 290 -29.64 24.18 -22.35
C ARG A 290 -28.24 24.80 -22.19
N PHE A 291 -27.64 25.23 -23.30
CA PHE A 291 -26.38 25.98 -23.28
C PHE A 291 -26.51 27.30 -22.53
N LYS A 292 -27.56 28.08 -22.79
CA LYS A 292 -27.81 29.35 -22.08
C LYS A 292 -28.04 29.15 -20.59
N GLU A 293 -28.78 28.11 -20.22
CA GLU A 293 -29.02 27.76 -18.81
C GLU A 293 -27.73 27.37 -18.10
N CYS A 294 -26.92 26.49 -18.71
CA CYS A 294 -25.62 26.10 -18.18
C CYS A 294 -24.66 27.29 -18.05
N PHE A 295 -24.59 28.14 -19.09
CA PHE A 295 -23.79 29.36 -19.09
C PHE A 295 -24.18 30.31 -17.94
N THR A 296 -25.49 30.54 -17.76
CA THR A 296 -26.02 31.39 -16.70
C THR A 296 -25.67 30.82 -15.31
N SER A 297 -25.82 29.50 -15.13
CA SER A 297 -25.48 28.84 -13.87
C SER A 297 -23.98 28.92 -13.56
N CYS A 298 -23.11 28.70 -14.55
CA CYS A 298 -21.67 28.87 -14.37
C CYS A 298 -21.33 30.30 -13.97
N ARG A 299 -21.90 31.30 -14.65
CA ARG A 299 -21.67 32.72 -14.34
C ARG A 299 -22.12 33.07 -12.91
N GLU A 300 -23.26 32.59 -12.45
CA GLU A 300 -23.74 32.81 -11.08
C GLU A 300 -22.79 32.22 -10.04
N VAL A 301 -22.28 31.01 -10.27
CA VAL A 301 -21.29 30.37 -9.39
C VAL A 301 -19.98 31.17 -9.39
N LEU A 302 -19.46 31.54 -10.55
CA LEU A 302 -18.20 32.27 -10.67
C LEU A 302 -18.29 33.69 -10.10
N ALA A 303 -19.45 34.34 -10.20
CA ALA A 303 -19.67 35.65 -9.55
C ALA A 303 -19.58 35.57 -8.01
N SER A 304 -19.87 34.41 -7.42
CA SER A 304 -19.72 34.20 -5.96
C SER A 304 -18.26 34.07 -5.50
N CYS A 305 -17.31 33.86 -6.43
CA CYS A 305 -15.88 33.73 -6.14
C CYS A 305 -15.18 35.07 -5.86
N GLY A 306 -15.89 36.20 -6.01
CA GLY A 306 -15.40 37.53 -5.60
C GLY A 306 -14.37 38.16 -6.54
N GLU A 307 -13.65 39.15 -6.01
CA GLU A 307 -12.72 39.99 -6.78
C GLU A 307 -11.47 39.24 -7.26
N GLU A 308 -11.07 38.16 -6.58
CA GLU A 308 -9.86 37.39 -6.90
C GLU A 308 -9.93 36.75 -8.30
N LEU A 309 -11.08 36.16 -8.64
CA LEU A 309 -11.33 35.64 -9.99
C LEU A 309 -11.50 36.78 -11.01
N SER A 310 -12.21 37.84 -10.63
CA SER A 310 -12.47 38.99 -11.51
C SER A 310 -11.21 39.76 -11.89
N ALA A 311 -10.18 39.69 -11.04
CA ALA A 311 -8.87 40.29 -11.26
C ALA A 311 -7.92 39.40 -12.10
N ALA A 312 -8.30 38.16 -12.40
CA ALA A 312 -7.47 37.25 -13.17
C ALA A 312 -7.45 37.63 -14.67
N GLU A 313 -6.26 37.78 -15.26
CA GLU A 313 -6.11 38.25 -16.65
C GLU A 313 -6.76 37.35 -17.71
N TRP A 314 -6.90 36.06 -17.40
CA TRP A 314 -7.48 35.06 -18.31
C TRP A 314 -9.01 34.97 -18.22
N TYR A 315 -9.62 35.49 -17.16
CA TYR A 315 -11.05 35.32 -16.92
C TYR A 315 -11.87 36.37 -17.69
N SER A 316 -12.78 35.90 -18.54
CA SER A 316 -13.78 36.73 -19.20
C SER A 316 -15.05 35.92 -19.52
N GLU A 317 -16.14 36.60 -19.89
CA GLU A 317 -17.35 35.93 -20.36
C GLU A 317 -17.10 35.14 -21.65
N GLU A 318 -16.22 35.63 -22.53
CA GLU A 318 -15.78 34.93 -23.74
C GLU A 318 -14.97 33.67 -23.41
N TRP A 319 -14.13 33.73 -22.36
CA TRP A 319 -13.43 32.55 -21.86
C TRP A 319 -14.42 31.48 -21.38
N LEU A 320 -15.43 31.87 -20.59
CA LEU A 320 -16.46 30.94 -20.11
C LEU A 320 -17.23 30.31 -21.28
N GLU A 321 -17.61 31.11 -22.26
CA GLU A 321 -18.30 30.63 -23.46
C GLU A 321 -17.42 29.64 -24.24
N MET A 322 -16.14 29.96 -24.42
CA MET A 322 -15.17 29.10 -25.08
C MET A 322 -15.03 27.76 -24.36
N VAL A 323 -14.84 27.77 -23.04
CA VAL A 323 -14.72 26.55 -22.22
C VAL A 323 -15.96 25.66 -22.38
N LEU A 324 -17.16 26.23 -22.26
CA LEU A 324 -18.41 25.46 -22.40
C LEU A 324 -18.61 24.90 -23.81
N ARG A 325 -18.18 25.63 -24.85
CA ARG A 325 -18.24 25.14 -26.23
C ARG A 325 -17.23 24.02 -26.51
N GLN A 326 -16.06 24.08 -25.86
CA GLN A 326 -15.00 23.07 -26.01
C GLN A 326 -15.19 21.86 -25.10
N ALA A 327 -16.02 21.96 -24.05
CA ALA A 327 -16.24 20.92 -23.06
C ALA A 327 -16.56 19.52 -23.66
N PRO A 328 -17.41 19.36 -24.70
CA PRO A 328 -17.63 18.05 -25.33
C PRO A 328 -16.35 17.42 -25.90
N ALA A 329 -15.52 18.23 -26.57
CA ALA A 329 -14.27 17.77 -27.18
C ALA A 329 -13.17 17.55 -26.15
N GLU A 330 -13.16 18.30 -25.05
CA GLU A 330 -12.24 18.06 -23.93
C GLU A 330 -12.64 16.83 -23.10
N PHE A 331 -13.94 16.59 -22.92
CA PHE A 331 -14.45 15.37 -22.30
C PHE A 331 -14.00 14.13 -23.06
N ASP A 332 -14.11 14.14 -24.39
CA ASP A 332 -13.64 13.05 -25.24
C ASP A 332 -12.12 12.85 -25.10
N ARG A 333 -11.34 13.94 -25.18
CA ARG A 333 -9.87 13.90 -25.05
C ARG A 333 -9.37 13.45 -23.68
N ALA A 334 -10.15 13.66 -22.61
CA ALA A 334 -9.79 13.17 -21.27
C ALA A 334 -9.59 11.64 -21.23
N PHE A 335 -10.15 10.90 -22.19
CA PHE A 335 -9.97 9.45 -22.31
C PHE A 335 -8.77 9.01 -23.16
N ASP A 336 -8.00 9.93 -23.76
CA ASP A 336 -6.90 9.58 -24.66
C ASP A 336 -5.84 8.72 -23.99
N ARG A 337 -5.51 9.01 -22.74
CA ARG A 337 -4.57 8.20 -21.97
C ARG A 337 -5.09 6.78 -21.74
N TRP A 338 -6.36 6.63 -21.38
CA TRP A 338 -6.99 5.32 -21.26
C TRP A 338 -6.97 4.57 -22.59
N ARG A 339 -7.28 5.24 -23.72
CA ARG A 339 -7.24 4.64 -25.07
C ARG A 339 -5.85 4.11 -25.40
N GLN A 340 -4.81 4.90 -25.11
CA GLN A 340 -3.42 4.49 -25.30
C GLN A 340 -3.05 3.25 -24.47
N MET A 341 -3.41 3.24 -23.18
CA MET A 341 -3.15 2.12 -22.28
C MET A 341 -3.90 0.86 -22.72
N PHE A 342 -5.19 0.99 -23.06
CA PHE A 342 -6.02 -0.12 -23.50
C PHE A 342 -5.56 -0.68 -24.85
N ALA A 343 -5.21 0.19 -25.81
CA ALA A 343 -4.63 -0.24 -27.08
C ALA A 343 -3.32 -1.01 -26.89
N THR A 344 -2.45 -0.55 -26.00
CA THR A 344 -1.17 -1.19 -25.70
C THR A 344 -1.38 -2.56 -25.07
N ALA A 345 -2.24 -2.66 -24.05
CA ALA A 345 -2.57 -3.93 -23.41
C ALA A 345 -3.24 -4.90 -24.39
N ASN A 346 -4.10 -4.41 -25.28
CA ASN A 346 -4.74 -5.24 -26.30
C ASN A 346 -3.74 -5.78 -27.33
N ARG A 347 -2.77 -4.96 -27.75
CA ARG A 347 -1.69 -5.39 -28.67
C ARG A 347 -0.80 -6.44 -28.00
N GLN A 348 -0.36 -6.20 -26.76
CA GLN A 348 0.43 -7.16 -25.99
C GLN A 348 -0.29 -8.51 -25.85
N LEU A 349 -1.61 -8.47 -25.60
CA LEU A 349 -2.44 -9.67 -25.50
C LEU A 349 -2.51 -10.45 -26.83
N GLN A 350 -2.71 -9.74 -27.95
CA GLN A 350 -2.77 -10.35 -29.28
C GLN A 350 -1.43 -10.97 -29.69
N GLU A 351 -0.32 -10.29 -29.44
CA GLU A 351 1.03 -10.79 -29.73
C GLU A 351 1.36 -12.04 -28.90
N ALA A 352 1.06 -12.02 -27.60
CA ALA A 352 1.25 -13.17 -26.72
C ALA A 352 0.45 -14.40 -27.17
N ARG A 353 -0.84 -14.21 -27.49
CA ARG A 353 -1.71 -15.29 -27.98
C ARG A 353 -1.24 -15.84 -29.32
N ALA A 354 -0.80 -14.99 -30.25
CA ALA A 354 -0.27 -15.45 -31.53
C ALA A 354 0.95 -16.37 -31.38
N ILE A 355 1.83 -16.11 -30.41
CA ILE A 355 2.98 -16.98 -30.10
C ILE A 355 2.51 -18.32 -29.52
N ILE A 356 1.59 -18.28 -28.55
CA ILE A 356 1.02 -19.47 -27.91
C ILE A 356 0.32 -20.35 -28.96
N ASP A 357 -0.56 -19.78 -29.78
CA ASP A 357 -1.30 -20.49 -30.81
C ASP A 357 -0.34 -21.11 -31.84
N ARG A 358 0.69 -20.38 -32.27
CA ARG A 358 1.70 -20.89 -33.21
C ARG A 358 2.52 -22.03 -32.60
N SER A 359 2.74 -22.05 -31.30
CA SER A 359 3.49 -23.12 -30.62
C SER A 359 2.76 -24.48 -30.65
N HIS A 360 1.43 -24.47 -30.78
CA HIS A 360 0.62 -25.67 -30.96
C HIS A 360 0.74 -26.29 -32.36
N VAL A 361 1.14 -25.49 -33.36
CA VAL A 361 1.23 -25.91 -34.77
C VAL A 361 2.68 -26.14 -35.21
N SER A 362 3.65 -25.44 -34.62
CA SER A 362 5.07 -25.51 -34.97
C SER A 362 5.96 -25.83 -33.78
N ARG A 363 6.77 -26.89 -33.90
CA ARG A 363 7.80 -27.27 -32.92
C ARG A 363 9.03 -26.35 -32.92
N ALA A 364 9.08 -25.36 -33.80
CA ALA A 364 10.21 -24.44 -33.92
C ALA A 364 10.24 -23.35 -32.84
N ILE A 365 9.18 -23.21 -32.05
CA ILE A 365 9.11 -22.22 -30.97
C ILE A 365 9.68 -22.84 -29.68
N PRO A 366 10.75 -22.28 -29.10
CA PRO A 366 11.31 -22.75 -27.84
C PRO A 366 10.28 -22.66 -26.71
N ARG A 367 10.31 -23.65 -25.80
CA ARG A 367 9.41 -23.71 -24.64
C ARG A 367 9.47 -22.43 -23.77
N GLU A 368 10.66 -21.87 -23.60
CA GLU A 368 10.89 -20.62 -22.86
C GLU A 368 10.10 -19.44 -23.44
N GLN A 369 10.06 -19.29 -24.76
CA GLN A 369 9.28 -18.22 -25.42
C GLN A 369 7.77 -18.40 -25.21
N VAL A 370 7.29 -19.64 -25.12
CA VAL A 370 5.87 -19.93 -24.83
C VAL A 370 5.54 -19.59 -23.38
N GLU A 371 6.43 -19.89 -22.44
CA GLU A 371 6.25 -19.56 -21.03
C GLU A 371 6.26 -18.04 -20.81
N GLU A 372 7.18 -17.31 -21.45
CA GLU A 372 7.20 -15.84 -21.43
C GLU A 372 5.94 -15.24 -22.08
N ALA A 373 5.47 -15.80 -23.20
CA ALA A 373 4.23 -15.37 -23.83
C ALA A 373 3.00 -15.57 -22.92
N ARG A 374 2.93 -16.69 -22.18
CA ARG A 374 1.87 -16.93 -21.18
C ARG A 374 1.91 -15.92 -20.04
N GLN A 375 3.10 -15.57 -19.56
CA GLN A 375 3.25 -14.51 -18.55
C GLN A 375 2.77 -13.17 -19.09
N ARG A 376 3.17 -12.80 -20.32
CA ARG A 376 2.72 -11.58 -21.00
C ARG A 376 1.20 -11.56 -21.23
N GLU A 377 0.57 -12.70 -21.53
CA GLU A 377 -0.88 -12.82 -21.64
C GLU A 377 -1.57 -12.52 -20.30
N GLN A 378 -1.15 -13.17 -19.22
CA GLN A 378 -1.72 -12.98 -17.89
C GLN A 378 -1.58 -11.52 -17.42
N GLU A 379 -0.43 -10.93 -17.67
CA GLU A 379 -0.14 -9.54 -17.38
C GLU A 379 -1.07 -8.59 -18.16
N ALA A 380 -1.19 -8.77 -19.47
CA ALA A 380 -2.08 -7.95 -20.30
C ALA A 380 -3.56 -8.10 -19.91
N LEU A 381 -4.01 -9.32 -19.55
CA LEU A 381 -5.36 -9.54 -19.05
C LEU A 381 -5.62 -8.79 -17.74
N ARG A 382 -4.65 -8.83 -16.81
CA ARG A 382 -4.74 -8.09 -15.54
C ARG A 382 -4.82 -6.58 -15.76
N GLN A 383 -4.02 -6.04 -16.68
CA GLN A 383 -4.08 -4.62 -17.05
C GLN A 383 -5.45 -4.24 -17.62
N LYS A 384 -6.00 -5.07 -18.52
CA LYS A 384 -7.34 -4.85 -19.08
C LYS A 384 -8.42 -4.92 -18.00
N ASP A 385 -8.33 -5.87 -17.07
CA ASP A 385 -9.27 -5.98 -15.95
C ASP A 385 -9.23 -4.72 -15.08
N LEU A 386 -8.04 -4.19 -14.78
CA LEU A 386 -7.87 -2.94 -14.04
C LEU A 386 -8.47 -1.74 -14.80
N LEU A 387 -8.12 -1.57 -16.09
CA LEU A 387 -8.63 -0.50 -16.96
C LEU A 387 -10.15 -0.51 -17.10
N CYS A 388 -10.76 -1.69 -17.00
CA CYS A 388 -12.20 -1.89 -17.11
C CYS A 388 -12.90 -2.05 -15.75
N CYS A 389 -12.20 -1.81 -14.64
CA CYS A 389 -12.72 -2.02 -13.28
C CYS A 389 -13.33 -3.42 -13.03
N LYS A 390 -12.86 -4.45 -13.74
CA LYS A 390 -13.28 -5.84 -13.51
C LYS A 390 -12.63 -6.36 -12.24
N ASN A 391 -13.41 -7.04 -11.41
CA ASN A 391 -12.95 -7.62 -10.14
C ASN A 391 -12.29 -6.62 -9.16
N THR A 392 -12.52 -5.32 -9.36
CA THR A 392 -11.95 -4.25 -8.54
C THR A 392 -13.09 -3.50 -7.86
N ARG A 393 -12.95 -3.19 -6.56
CA ARG A 393 -13.96 -2.36 -5.89
C ARG A 393 -13.88 -0.93 -6.46
N PRO A 394 -15.01 -0.25 -6.73
CA PRO A 394 -15.01 1.12 -7.27
C PRO A 394 -14.17 2.10 -6.43
N GLU A 395 -14.13 1.88 -5.12
CA GLU A 395 -13.37 2.67 -4.15
C GLU A 395 -11.84 2.54 -4.30
N GLU A 396 -11.39 1.42 -4.88
CA GLU A 396 -9.98 1.05 -5.02
C GLU A 396 -9.45 1.27 -6.43
N SER A 397 -10.32 1.46 -7.43
CA SER A 397 -9.91 1.65 -8.82
C SER A 397 -9.64 3.12 -9.15
N ASP A 398 -8.44 3.42 -9.61
CA ASP A 398 -8.11 4.72 -10.20
C ASP A 398 -8.84 4.96 -11.55
N PHE A 399 -9.37 3.90 -12.15
CA PHE A 399 -10.13 3.92 -13.42
C PHE A 399 -11.64 4.04 -13.23
N TYR A 400 -12.12 4.24 -12.00
CA TYR A 400 -13.50 4.64 -11.78
C TYR A 400 -13.77 5.99 -12.48
N PRO A 401 -14.77 6.14 -13.37
CA PRO A 401 -14.86 7.27 -14.29
C PRO A 401 -14.74 8.68 -13.68
N TYR A 402 -15.42 8.96 -12.57
CA TYR A 402 -15.30 10.26 -11.88
C TYR A 402 -13.89 10.52 -11.35
N ARG A 403 -13.25 9.48 -10.79
CA ARG A 403 -11.88 9.58 -10.28
C ARG A 403 -10.87 9.71 -11.41
N TYR A 404 -11.06 8.96 -12.49
CA TYR A 404 -10.24 9.03 -13.69
C TYR A 404 -10.29 10.44 -14.30
N LEU A 405 -11.49 10.98 -14.55
CA LEU A 405 -11.64 12.34 -15.09
C LEU A 405 -11.06 13.41 -14.15
N ALA A 406 -11.13 13.21 -12.84
CA ALA A 406 -10.48 14.10 -11.89
C ALA A 406 -8.95 14.02 -11.96
N SER A 407 -8.39 12.82 -12.17
CA SER A 407 -6.94 12.63 -12.33
C SER A 407 -6.40 13.20 -13.64
N GLU A 408 -7.21 13.18 -14.70
CA GLU A 408 -6.89 13.78 -16.00
C GLU A 408 -7.21 15.29 -16.04
N GLY A 409 -7.69 15.87 -14.93
CA GLY A 409 -7.93 17.30 -14.79
C GLY A 409 -9.21 17.83 -15.44
N PHE A 410 -10.07 16.94 -15.95
CA PHE A 410 -11.37 17.32 -16.50
C PHE A 410 -12.38 17.68 -15.40
N LEU A 411 -12.38 16.93 -14.29
CA LEU A 411 -13.21 17.18 -13.11
C LEU A 411 -12.37 17.64 -11.90
N PRO A 412 -12.98 18.31 -10.91
CA PRO A 412 -12.27 18.63 -9.67
C PRO A 412 -11.94 17.34 -8.90
N GLY A 413 -10.70 17.24 -8.43
CA GLY A 413 -10.19 16.11 -7.65
C GLY A 413 -9.74 16.53 -6.25
N TYR A 414 -9.82 15.59 -5.30
CA TYR A 414 -9.33 15.80 -3.94
C TYR A 414 -7.79 15.85 -3.84
N ASN A 415 -7.07 15.37 -4.85
CA ASN A 415 -5.61 15.36 -4.89
C ASN A 415 -5.09 16.58 -5.68
N PHE A 416 -4.70 17.62 -4.97
CA PHE A 416 -3.87 18.71 -5.51
C PHE A 416 -2.46 18.57 -4.90
N PRO A 417 -1.38 18.39 -5.70
CA PRO A 417 -1.27 18.40 -7.16
C PRO A 417 -1.71 17.07 -7.83
N ARG A 418 -1.97 17.12 -9.14
CA ARG A 418 -2.28 15.97 -10.03
C ARG A 418 -1.25 14.86 -9.82
N LEU A 419 -1.59 13.84 -9.06
CA LEU A 419 -0.75 12.65 -8.99
C LEU A 419 -1.01 11.85 -10.27
N PRO A 420 0.01 11.59 -11.11
CA PRO A 420 -0.19 10.77 -12.30
C PRO A 420 -0.78 9.43 -11.86
N LEU A 421 -1.78 8.92 -12.61
CA LEU A 421 -2.29 7.56 -12.45
C LEU A 421 -1.10 6.63 -12.24
N ARG A 422 -1.10 5.91 -11.11
CA ARG A 422 0.06 5.17 -10.62
C ARG A 422 0.58 4.29 -11.76
N ALA A 423 1.85 4.51 -12.14
CA ALA A 423 2.51 3.66 -13.11
C ALA A 423 2.40 2.21 -12.63
N TYR A 424 1.90 1.34 -13.49
CA TYR A 424 1.92 -0.08 -13.24
C TYR A 424 3.38 -0.52 -13.10
N ILE A 425 3.77 -0.96 -11.89
CA ILE A 425 5.08 -1.57 -11.67
C ILE A 425 4.90 -3.07 -11.95
N PRO A 426 5.50 -3.62 -13.01
CA PRO A 426 5.46 -5.06 -13.23
C PRO A 426 6.10 -5.76 -12.03
N LYS A 427 5.39 -6.73 -11.45
CA LYS A 427 6.00 -7.67 -10.50
C LYS A 427 7.03 -8.49 -11.29
N GLY A 428 8.31 -8.12 -11.22
CA GLY A 428 9.39 -8.86 -11.88
C GLY A 428 10.71 -8.12 -12.10
N ALA A 429 10.80 -6.81 -11.85
CA ALA A 429 12.09 -6.10 -11.89
C ALA A 429 12.65 -5.92 -10.47
N GLU A 430 13.14 -6.99 -9.88
CA GLU A 430 14.14 -6.89 -8.81
C GLU A 430 15.48 -6.60 -9.48
N HIS A 431 16.10 -5.47 -9.12
CA HIS A 431 17.51 -5.19 -9.39
C HIS A 431 18.38 -5.68 -8.25
#